data_AF-A0A7J6WGK0-F1
#
_entry.id   AF-A0A7J6WGK0-F1
#
_cell.length_a   1.000
_cell.length_b   1.000
_cell.length_c   1.000
_cell.angle_alpha   90.00
_cell.angle_beta   90.00
_cell.angle_gamma   90.00
#
_symmetry.space_group_name_H-M   'P 1'
#
loop_
_entity.id
_entity.type
_entity.pdbx_description
1 polymer ?
#
loop_
_entity_poly.entity_id
_entity_poly.type
_entity_poly.pdbx_seq_one_letter_code
_entity_poly.pdbx_strand_id
1 'polypeptide(L)'
;MGRRRNSAVNVVFEWFQKQTLKVKILLGFLFGIVLLGVLRLFIRNHYELFVVAESIHAVGILALIYKLITKKNCSGLSLKSQEITAIFLGVIPAAVLATFVHPSFRWFAIDSILWAFCVYLESVSVLPQLRLMQNAKMAEPFTALYVFALGVARFFSCAYWITMIIETRGQYLHFWGFGRLWMLMNLIAEFVQTFILADFCYYYAKRVTAGQLSVLPLPV
;
A
#
# COMPACT_ATOMS: atom_id res chain seq x y z
N MET A 1 -1.81 45.66 -0.28
CA MET A 1 -2.55 44.40 -0.03
C MET A 1 -2.30 43.44 -1.18
N GLY A 2 -1.42 42.44 -0.99
CA GLY A 2 -1.11 41.47 -2.04
C GLY A 2 -2.27 40.50 -2.26
N ARG A 3 -2.87 40.48 -3.47
CA ARG A 3 -3.79 39.42 -3.89
C ARG A 3 -3.04 38.09 -3.83
N ARG A 4 -3.33 37.25 -2.84
CA ARG A 4 -3.00 35.82 -2.88
C ARG A 4 -3.70 35.25 -4.12
N ARG A 5 -2.96 35.10 -5.21
CA ARG A 5 -3.43 34.41 -6.42
C ARG A 5 -3.63 32.96 -6.02
N ASN A 6 -4.87 32.56 -5.71
CA ASN A 6 -5.19 31.15 -5.52
C ASN A 6 -4.75 30.42 -6.79
N SER A 7 -3.78 29.52 -6.63
CA SER A 7 -3.30 28.69 -7.73
C SER A 7 -4.49 27.93 -8.33
N ALA A 8 -4.53 27.72 -9.64
CA ALA A 8 -5.57 26.90 -10.29
C ALA A 8 -5.71 25.53 -9.60
N VAL A 9 -4.59 25.00 -9.09
CA VAL A 9 -4.53 23.78 -8.28
C VAL A 9 -5.38 23.90 -7.00
N ASN A 10 -5.33 25.04 -6.31
CA ASN A 10 -6.09 25.26 -5.08
C ASN A 10 -7.60 25.32 -5.38
N VAL A 11 -8.00 25.94 -6.49
CA VAL A 11 -9.41 26.01 -6.90
C VAL A 11 -9.97 24.63 -7.21
N VAL A 12 -9.22 23.81 -7.95
CA VAL A 12 -9.60 22.43 -8.26
C VAL A 12 -9.66 21.58 -6.98
N PHE A 13 -8.70 21.76 -6.08
CA PHE A 13 -8.66 21.04 -4.80
C PHE A 13 -9.83 21.40 -3.89
N GLU A 14 -10.17 22.69 -3.76
CA GLU A 14 -11.35 23.16 -3.02
C GLU A 14 -12.65 22.62 -3.62
N TRP A 15 -12.78 22.63 -4.94
CA TRP A 15 -13.93 22.04 -5.63
C TRP A 15 -14.04 20.54 -5.35
N PHE A 16 -12.93 19.79 -5.40
CA PHE A 16 -12.89 18.36 -5.13
C PHE A 16 -13.31 18.04 -3.70
N GLN A 17 -12.86 18.83 -2.72
CA GLN A 17 -13.23 18.63 -1.31
C GLN A 17 -14.74 18.74 -1.07
N LYS A 18 -15.43 19.61 -1.83
CA LYS A 18 -16.89 19.82 -1.74
C LYS A 18 -17.71 18.72 -2.41
N GLN A 19 -17.10 17.81 -3.17
CA GLN A 19 -17.83 16.74 -3.86
C GLN A 19 -18.31 15.65 -2.89
N THR A 20 -19.40 14.98 -3.27
CA THR A 20 -19.93 13.82 -2.55
C THR A 20 -18.98 12.62 -2.62
N LEU A 21 -19.07 11.69 -1.67
CA LEU A 21 -18.23 10.49 -1.64
C LEU A 21 -18.32 9.69 -2.95
N LYS A 22 -19.52 9.58 -3.53
CA LYS A 22 -19.75 8.90 -4.82
C LYS A 22 -18.94 9.55 -5.96
N VAL A 23 -18.95 10.87 -6.03
CA VAL A 23 -18.20 11.63 -7.04
C VAL A 23 -16.69 11.51 -6.81
N LYS A 24 -16.22 11.54 -5.55
CA LYS A 24 -14.80 11.33 -5.24
C LYS A 24 -14.30 9.95 -5.64
N ILE A 25 -15.10 8.91 -5.37
CA ILE A 25 -14.80 7.53 -5.79
C ILE A 25 -14.74 7.46 -7.32
N LEU A 26 -15.73 8.03 -8.02
CA LEU A 26 -15.76 8.04 -9.49
C LEU A 26 -14.55 8.77 -10.09
N LEU A 27 -14.24 9.97 -9.58
CA LEU A 27 -13.09 10.75 -10.04
C LEU A 27 -11.78 10.03 -9.76
N GLY A 28 -11.64 9.40 -8.59
CA GLY A 28 -10.48 8.58 -8.25
C GLY A 28 -10.33 7.36 -9.17
N PHE A 29 -11.43 6.69 -9.49
CA PHE A 29 -11.45 5.56 -10.42
C PHE A 29 -11.04 5.98 -11.83
N LEU A 30 -11.63 7.06 -12.36
CA LEU A 30 -11.27 7.61 -13.67
C LEU A 30 -9.80 8.06 -13.71
N PHE A 31 -9.33 8.73 -12.66
CA PHE A 31 -7.93 9.10 -12.52
C PHE A 31 -7.02 7.86 -12.55
N GLY A 32 -7.38 6.79 -11.85
CA GLY A 32 -6.65 5.52 -11.87
C GLY A 32 -6.57 4.91 -13.27
N ILE A 33 -7.69 4.87 -14.02
CA ILE A 33 -7.70 4.36 -15.40
C ILE A 33 -6.79 5.19 -16.31
N VAL A 34 -6.90 6.53 -16.24
CA VAL A 34 -6.06 7.43 -17.04
C VAL A 34 -4.59 7.24 -16.68
N LEU A 35 -4.27 7.15 -15.39
CA LEU A 35 -2.91 6.95 -14.91
C LEU A 35 -2.32 5.61 -15.39
N LEU A 36 -3.10 4.52 -15.33
CA LEU A 36 -2.71 3.23 -15.90
C LEU A 36 -2.51 3.31 -17.42
N GLY A 37 -3.39 4.01 -18.13
CA GLY A 37 -3.27 4.24 -19.56
C GLY A 37 -1.99 5.00 -19.92
N VAL A 38 -1.68 6.07 -19.19
CA VAL A 38 -0.43 6.83 -19.35
C VAL A 38 0.78 5.96 -19.03
N LEU A 39 0.79 5.24 -17.91
CA LEU A 39 1.88 4.32 -17.55
C LEU A 39 2.15 3.31 -18.68
N ARG A 40 1.11 2.79 -19.30
CA ARG A 40 1.22 1.86 -20.44
C ARG A 40 1.82 2.48 -21.70
N LEU A 41 1.74 3.79 -21.89
CA LEU A 41 2.40 4.47 -23.02
C LEU A 41 3.92 4.55 -22.83
N PHE A 42 4.39 4.63 -21.59
CA PHE A 42 5.81 4.74 -21.27
C PHE A 42 6.48 3.38 -21.04
N ILE A 43 5.77 2.46 -20.39
CA ILE A 43 6.31 1.18 -19.95
C ILE A 43 6.02 0.14 -21.03
N ARG A 44 7.06 -0.27 -21.75
CA ARG A 44 6.96 -1.29 -22.80
C ARG A 44 6.88 -2.69 -22.24
N ASN A 45 7.50 -2.92 -21.08
CA ASN A 45 7.56 -4.22 -20.44
C ASN A 45 6.96 -4.13 -19.03
N HIS A 46 5.87 -4.85 -18.78
CA HIS A 46 5.19 -4.84 -17.48
C HIS A 46 6.10 -5.28 -16.32
N TYR A 47 7.16 -6.07 -16.60
CA TYR A 47 8.17 -6.41 -15.59
C TYR A 47 8.87 -5.18 -14.98
N GLU A 48 8.95 -4.05 -15.70
CA GLU A 48 9.53 -2.82 -15.16
C GLU A 48 8.71 -2.26 -13.99
N LEU A 49 7.37 -2.36 -14.04
CA LEU A 49 6.50 -1.94 -12.92
C LEU A 49 6.78 -2.77 -11.66
N PHE A 50 6.94 -4.08 -11.84
CA PHE A 50 7.27 -4.99 -10.73
C PHE A 50 8.64 -4.64 -10.13
N VAL A 51 9.67 -4.47 -10.97
CA VAL A 51 11.02 -4.12 -10.50
C VAL A 51 11.02 -2.78 -9.77
N VAL A 52 10.30 -1.77 -10.26
CA VAL A 52 10.18 -0.48 -9.58
C VAL A 52 9.50 -0.63 -8.23
N ALA A 53 8.40 -1.36 -8.15
CA ALA A 53 7.68 -1.58 -6.89
C ALA A 53 8.56 -2.27 -5.83
N GLU A 54 9.22 -3.37 -6.21
CA GLU A 54 10.14 -4.13 -5.35
C GLU A 54 11.35 -3.29 -4.92
N SER A 55 11.89 -2.47 -5.83
CA SER A 55 13.02 -1.59 -5.53
C SER A 55 12.65 -0.52 -4.49
N ILE A 56 11.50 0.13 -4.65
CA ILE A 56 11.00 1.13 -3.68
C ILE A 56 10.80 0.46 -2.32
N HIS A 57 10.23 -0.74 -2.30
CA HIS A 57 10.00 -1.48 -1.07
C HIS A 57 11.30 -1.85 -0.37
N ALA A 58 12.27 -2.42 -1.10
CA ALA A 58 13.58 -2.79 -0.59
C ALA A 58 14.34 -1.58 -0.01
N VAL A 59 14.34 -0.45 -0.71
CA VAL A 59 14.93 0.80 -0.22
C VAL A 59 14.25 1.27 1.07
N GLY A 60 12.92 1.16 1.15
CA GLY A 60 12.16 1.47 2.36
C GLY A 60 12.58 0.61 3.55
N ILE A 61 12.70 -0.70 3.37
CA ILE A 61 13.16 -1.63 4.42
C ILE A 61 14.59 -1.27 4.87
N LEU A 62 15.51 -1.04 3.93
CA LEU A 62 16.89 -0.68 4.25
C LEU A 62 16.97 0.63 5.04
N ALA A 63 16.18 1.63 4.66
CA ALA A 63 16.08 2.90 5.36
C ALA A 63 15.55 2.73 6.80
N LEU A 64 14.57 1.84 7.00
CA LEU A 64 14.04 1.51 8.33
C LEU A 64 15.10 0.79 9.19
N ILE A 65 15.79 -0.21 8.64
CA ILE A 65 16.86 -0.93 9.33
C ILE A 65 17.97 0.03 9.74
N TYR A 66 18.43 0.89 8.82
CA TYR A 66 19.45 1.90 9.10
C TYR A 66 19.03 2.81 10.27
N LYS A 67 17.78 3.28 10.28
CA LYS A 67 17.25 4.10 11.37
C LYS A 67 17.26 3.34 12.71
N LEU A 68 16.80 2.09 12.74
CA LEU A 68 16.75 1.27 13.95
C LEU A 68 18.15 1.07 14.55
N ILE A 69 19.14 0.81 13.70
CA ILE A 69 20.54 0.63 14.11
C ILE A 69 21.14 1.95 14.63
N THR A 70 20.87 3.07 13.97
CA THR A 70 21.52 4.37 14.29
C THR A 70 20.89 5.09 15.47
N LYS A 71 19.55 5.07 15.60
CA LYS A 71 18.85 5.84 16.63
C LYS A 71 18.71 5.10 17.96
N LYS A 72 18.85 3.76 17.96
CA LYS A 72 18.77 2.89 19.16
C LYS A 72 17.61 3.26 20.12
N ASN A 73 16.54 3.84 19.60
CA ASN A 73 15.39 4.28 20.38
C ASN A 73 14.13 3.56 19.88
N CYS A 74 13.45 2.90 20.82
CA CYS A 74 12.12 2.32 20.62
C CYS A 74 11.10 3.02 21.53
N SER A 75 11.41 4.24 21.98
CA SER A 75 10.57 5.02 22.88
C SER A 75 9.25 5.36 22.18
N GLY A 76 8.15 4.75 22.63
CA GLY A 76 6.81 4.92 22.06
C GLY A 76 6.13 3.63 21.58
N LEU A 77 6.83 2.48 21.61
CA LEU A 77 6.30 1.19 21.17
C LEU A 77 5.68 0.41 22.35
N SER A 78 4.35 0.32 22.42
CA SER A 78 3.71 -0.70 23.28
C SER A 78 3.81 -2.07 22.60
N LEU A 79 4.96 -2.73 22.79
CA LEU A 79 5.31 -4.02 22.19
C LEU A 79 4.16 -5.03 22.33
N LYS A 80 3.59 -5.12 23.54
CA LYS A 80 2.59 -6.12 23.89
C LYS A 80 1.24 -5.94 23.17
N SER A 81 0.80 -4.70 22.95
CA SER A 81 -0.45 -4.44 22.21
C SER A 81 -0.27 -4.64 20.71
N GLN A 82 0.89 -4.28 20.18
CA GLN A 82 1.24 -4.51 18.78
C GLN A 82 1.40 -6.00 18.46
N GLU A 83 2.07 -6.76 19.32
CA GLU A 83 2.24 -8.21 19.17
C GLU A 83 0.90 -8.93 19.15
N ILE A 84 0.01 -8.64 20.11
CA ILE A 84 -1.32 -9.27 20.15
C ILE A 84 -2.12 -8.91 18.89
N THR A 85 -2.10 -7.64 18.48
CA THR A 85 -2.80 -7.21 17.26
C THR A 85 -2.24 -7.90 16.01
N ALA A 86 -0.92 -7.99 15.89
CA ALA A 86 -0.25 -8.63 14.75
C ALA A 86 -0.56 -10.12 14.68
N ILE A 87 -0.58 -10.82 15.81
CA ILE A 87 -0.87 -12.25 15.88
C ILE A 87 -2.33 -12.54 15.53
N PHE A 88 -3.28 -11.85 16.18
CA PHE A 88 -4.71 -12.12 16.02
C PHE A 88 -5.27 -11.65 14.67
N LEU A 89 -4.87 -10.47 14.19
CA LEU A 89 -5.40 -9.92 12.93
C LEU A 89 -4.57 -10.33 11.71
N GLY A 90 -3.31 -10.69 11.90
CA GLY A 90 -2.38 -10.96 10.81
C GLY A 90 -2.00 -12.43 10.70
N VAL A 91 -1.20 -12.92 11.65
CA VAL A 91 -0.51 -14.21 11.54
C VAL A 91 -1.48 -15.38 11.42
N ILE A 92 -2.49 -15.47 12.28
CA ILE A 92 -3.42 -16.61 12.28
C ILE A 92 -4.27 -16.64 11.00
N PRO A 93 -4.97 -15.55 10.61
CA PRO A 93 -5.74 -15.55 9.37
C PRO A 93 -4.88 -15.78 8.11
N ALA A 94 -3.68 -15.18 8.05
CA ALA A 94 -2.77 -15.36 6.92
C ALA A 94 -2.30 -16.81 6.78
N ALA A 95 -1.96 -17.47 7.90
CA ALA A 95 -1.54 -18.87 7.89
C ALA A 95 -2.68 -19.80 7.45
N VAL A 96 -3.91 -19.58 7.96
CA VAL A 96 -5.08 -20.34 7.54
C VAL A 96 -5.36 -20.12 6.05
N LEU A 97 -5.36 -18.87 5.57
CA LEU A 97 -5.63 -18.60 4.16
C LEU A 97 -4.56 -19.19 3.24
N ALA A 98 -3.30 -19.19 3.64
CA ALA A 98 -2.18 -19.75 2.88
C ALA A 98 -2.28 -21.27 2.66
N THR A 99 -2.82 -22.04 3.62
CA THR A 99 -2.99 -23.48 3.43
C THR A 99 -4.06 -23.80 2.38
N PHE A 100 -5.12 -22.98 2.27
CA PHE A 100 -6.19 -23.18 1.31
C PHE A 100 -5.93 -22.53 -0.05
N VAL A 101 -5.31 -21.35 -0.07
CA VAL A 101 -5.09 -20.55 -1.28
C VAL A 101 -3.62 -20.19 -1.40
N HIS A 102 -2.89 -21.05 -2.10
CA HIS A 102 -1.49 -20.89 -2.45
C HIS A 102 -1.29 -21.29 -3.92
N PRO A 103 -0.19 -20.88 -4.57
CA PRO A 103 0.11 -21.31 -5.92
C PRO A 103 0.40 -22.82 -5.93
N SER A 104 -0.10 -23.54 -6.92
CA SER A 104 0.14 -24.99 -7.00
C SER A 104 1.46 -25.30 -7.71
N PHE A 105 2.58 -25.17 -7.00
CA PHE A 105 3.85 -25.75 -7.45
C PHE A 105 3.94 -27.21 -7.00
N ARG A 106 3.89 -28.14 -7.96
CA ARG A 106 3.76 -29.59 -7.73
C ARG A 106 4.92 -30.23 -6.94
N TRP A 107 6.05 -29.55 -6.85
CA TRP A 107 7.29 -30.04 -6.21
C TRP A 107 7.70 -29.25 -4.96
N PHE A 108 7.02 -28.14 -4.67
CA PHE A 108 7.42 -27.15 -3.66
C PHE A 108 6.21 -26.68 -2.86
N ALA A 109 5.44 -27.63 -2.31
CA ALA A 109 4.20 -27.32 -1.60
C ALA A 109 4.44 -26.41 -0.38
N ILE A 110 5.55 -26.65 0.36
CA ILE A 110 5.91 -25.83 1.52
C ILE A 110 6.27 -24.41 1.08
N ASP A 111 7.14 -24.25 0.07
CA ASP A 111 7.53 -22.93 -0.43
C ASP A 111 6.33 -22.16 -1.00
N SER A 112 5.38 -22.88 -1.61
CA SER A 112 4.14 -22.30 -2.13
C SER A 112 3.29 -21.72 -1.00
N ILE A 113 3.08 -22.49 0.07
CA ILE A 113 2.30 -22.08 1.23
C ILE A 113 3.04 -20.95 1.97
N LEU A 114 4.36 -21.04 2.09
CA LEU A 114 5.16 -20.01 2.76
C LEU A 114 5.12 -18.69 2.00
N TRP A 115 5.22 -18.72 0.67
CA TRP A 115 5.06 -17.53 -0.16
C TRP A 115 3.66 -16.93 -0.03
N ALA A 116 2.61 -17.78 -0.06
CA ALA A 116 1.24 -17.34 0.17
C ALA A 116 1.04 -16.69 1.55
N PHE A 117 1.63 -17.29 2.57
CA PHE A 117 1.63 -16.75 3.92
C PHE A 117 2.30 -15.38 3.97
N CYS A 118 3.46 -15.20 3.34
CA CYS A 118 4.15 -13.92 3.27
C CYS A 118 3.30 -12.84 2.61
N VAL A 119 2.69 -13.11 1.46
CA VAL A 119 1.82 -12.14 0.76
C VAL A 119 0.62 -11.74 1.62
N TYR A 120 -0.06 -12.70 2.25
CA TYR A 120 -1.21 -12.39 3.11
C TYR A 120 -0.81 -11.62 4.35
N LEU A 121 0.27 -12.03 5.02
CA LEU A 121 0.78 -11.34 6.20
C LEU A 121 1.22 -9.92 5.86
N GLU A 122 1.92 -9.73 4.74
CA GLU A 122 2.38 -8.42 4.27
C GLU A 122 1.21 -7.45 4.10
N SER A 123 0.11 -7.91 3.51
CA SER A 123 -1.06 -7.07 3.24
C SER A 123 -1.71 -6.44 4.49
N VAL A 124 -1.55 -7.08 5.65
CA VAL A 124 -2.14 -6.67 6.93
C VAL A 124 -1.12 -6.21 7.98
N SER A 125 0.16 -6.53 7.79
CA SER A 125 1.25 -6.23 8.73
C SER A 125 1.47 -4.74 9.00
N VAL A 126 0.94 -3.86 8.14
CA VAL A 126 1.04 -2.40 8.31
C VAL A 126 0.05 -1.86 9.35
N LEU A 127 -1.03 -2.60 9.66
CA LEU A 127 -2.07 -2.16 10.59
C LEU A 127 -1.58 -1.86 12.02
N PRO A 128 -0.80 -2.74 12.67
CA PRO A 128 -0.28 -2.47 14.02
C PRO A 128 0.61 -1.22 14.07
N GLN A 129 1.37 -0.97 12.99
CA GLN A 129 2.23 0.20 12.88
C GLN A 129 1.42 1.49 12.69
N LEU A 130 0.41 1.47 11.81
CA LEU A 130 -0.48 2.62 11.61
C LEU A 130 -1.24 3.00 12.89
N ARG A 131 -1.81 2.01 13.59
CA ARG A 131 -2.51 2.23 14.86
C ARG A 131 -1.61 2.87 15.91
N LEU A 132 -0.35 2.46 15.95
CA LEU A 132 0.61 3.07 16.87
C LEU A 132 0.85 4.54 16.54
N MET A 133 1.06 4.86 15.26
CA MET A 133 1.24 6.25 14.83
C MET A 133 -0.01 7.10 15.12
N GLN A 134 -1.20 6.55 14.92
CA GLN A 134 -2.48 7.19 15.25
C GLN A 134 -2.60 7.46 16.76
N ASN A 135 -2.32 6.44 17.58
CA ASN A 135 -2.38 6.55 19.05
C ASN A 135 -1.35 7.52 19.62
N ALA A 136 -0.16 7.59 19.02
CA ALA A 136 0.89 8.51 19.43
C ALA A 136 0.56 9.98 19.12
N LYS A 137 -0.46 10.25 18.28
CA LYS A 137 -0.89 11.59 17.82
C LYS A 137 0.21 12.46 17.20
N MET A 138 1.42 11.94 17.05
CA MET A 138 2.56 12.57 16.38
C MET A 138 3.37 11.46 15.72
N ALA A 139 3.39 11.45 14.39
CA ALA A 139 4.31 10.60 13.64
C ALA A 139 5.62 11.35 13.36
N GLU A 140 6.76 10.68 13.60
CA GLU A 140 8.06 11.20 13.19
C GLU A 140 8.13 11.34 11.66
N PRO A 141 8.70 12.45 11.12
CA PRO A 141 8.72 12.72 9.69
C PRO A 141 9.31 11.60 8.83
N PHE A 142 10.38 10.97 9.31
CA PHE A 142 11.05 9.87 8.60
C PHE A 142 10.18 8.61 8.54
N THR A 143 9.53 8.24 9.66
CA THR A 143 8.60 7.10 9.70
C THR A 143 7.42 7.37 8.78
N ALA A 144 6.93 8.60 8.74
CA ALA A 144 5.83 8.99 7.87
C ALA A 144 6.21 8.92 6.38
N LEU A 145 7.42 9.35 6.02
CA LEU A 145 7.95 9.21 4.66
C LEU A 145 8.08 7.75 4.24
N TYR A 146 8.56 6.88 5.13
CA TYR A 146 8.65 5.43 4.88
C TYR A 146 7.27 4.84 4.59
N VAL A 147 6.28 5.09 5.46
CA VAL A 147 4.92 4.56 5.27
C VAL A 147 4.28 5.11 3.99
N PHE A 148 4.56 6.36 3.63
CA PHE A 148 4.11 6.93 2.36
C PHE A 148 4.78 6.26 1.15
N ALA A 149 6.10 6.05 1.18
CA ALA A 149 6.84 5.36 0.12
C ALA A 149 6.36 3.91 -0.04
N LEU A 150 6.02 3.23 1.07
CA LEU A 150 5.38 1.93 1.05
C LEU A 150 4.03 1.97 0.31
N GLY A 151 3.19 2.98 0.58
CA GLY A 151 1.94 3.18 -0.16
C GLY A 151 2.15 3.40 -1.66
N VAL A 152 3.19 4.14 -2.05
CA VAL A 152 3.57 4.34 -3.47
C VAL A 152 4.03 3.04 -4.11
N ALA A 153 4.86 2.24 -3.42
CA ALA A 153 5.28 0.93 -3.91
C ALA A 153 4.08 0.03 -4.20
N ARG A 154 3.09 0.00 -3.30
CA ARG A 154 1.86 -0.79 -3.45
C ARG A 154 0.99 -0.35 -4.61
N PHE A 155 0.94 0.95 -4.89
CA PHE A 155 0.27 1.45 -6.08
C PHE A 155 0.88 0.87 -7.37
N PHE A 156 2.21 0.82 -7.47
CA PHE A 156 2.89 0.23 -8.62
C PHE A 156 2.71 -1.29 -8.69
N SER A 157 2.73 -2.00 -7.55
CA SER A 157 2.39 -3.43 -7.50
C SER A 157 0.98 -3.71 -8.00
N CYS A 158 -0.01 -2.93 -7.57
CA CYS A 158 -1.39 -3.05 -8.05
C CYS A 158 -1.48 -2.77 -9.56
N ALA A 159 -0.79 -1.74 -10.05
CA ALA A 159 -0.72 -1.45 -11.49
C ALA A 159 -0.10 -2.60 -12.30
N TYR A 160 0.95 -3.23 -11.77
CA TYR A 160 1.54 -4.44 -12.36
C TYR A 160 0.53 -5.57 -12.47
N TRP A 161 -0.19 -5.92 -11.40
CA TRP A 161 -1.17 -7.01 -11.43
C TRP A 161 -2.33 -6.73 -12.39
N ILE A 162 -2.81 -5.50 -12.46
CA ILE A 162 -3.87 -5.10 -13.41
C ILE A 162 -3.39 -5.21 -14.85
N THR A 163 -2.20 -4.69 -15.16
CA THR A 163 -1.63 -4.78 -16.52
C THR A 163 -1.39 -6.23 -16.94
N MET A 164 -0.88 -7.06 -16.04
CA MET A 164 -0.69 -8.49 -16.26
C MET A 164 -2.01 -9.22 -16.57
N ILE A 165 -3.10 -8.90 -15.86
CA ILE A 165 -4.43 -9.47 -16.14
C ILE A 165 -4.93 -9.07 -17.53
N ILE A 166 -4.74 -7.81 -17.92
CA ILE A 166 -5.16 -7.29 -19.23
C ILE A 166 -4.39 -7.99 -20.36
N GLU A 167 -3.08 -8.11 -20.23
CA GLU A 167 -2.22 -8.72 -21.26
C GLU A 167 -2.51 -10.20 -21.46
N THR A 168 -2.80 -10.90 -20.37
CA THR A 168 -3.18 -12.31 -20.39
C THR A 168 -4.65 -12.52 -20.79
N ARG A 169 -5.35 -11.46 -21.20
CA ARG A 169 -6.78 -11.46 -21.61
C ARG A 169 -7.70 -12.06 -20.54
N GLY A 170 -7.34 -11.91 -19.27
CA GLY A 170 -8.07 -12.52 -18.16
C GLY A 170 -8.07 -14.05 -18.20
N GLN A 171 -7.19 -14.71 -18.97
CA GLN A 171 -7.09 -16.17 -18.98
C GLN A 171 -6.93 -16.70 -17.56
N TYR A 172 -6.10 -16.05 -16.74
CA TYR A 172 -5.90 -16.42 -15.35
C TYR A 172 -7.08 -16.11 -14.41
N LEU A 173 -8.07 -15.30 -14.83
CA LEU A 173 -9.30 -15.04 -14.08
C LEU A 173 -10.42 -16.06 -14.38
N HIS A 174 -10.44 -16.64 -15.58
CA HIS A 174 -11.56 -17.47 -16.04
C HIS A 174 -11.41 -18.98 -15.72
N PHE A 175 -10.23 -19.44 -15.30
CA PHE A 175 -10.01 -20.84 -14.96
C PHE A 175 -10.21 -21.12 -13.46
N TRP A 176 -11.30 -21.83 -13.12
CA TRP A 176 -11.58 -22.30 -11.76
C TRP A 176 -10.76 -23.56 -11.40
N GLY A 177 -10.05 -23.55 -10.26
CA GLY A 177 -9.32 -24.72 -9.72
C GLY A 177 -8.23 -24.42 -8.67
N PHE A 178 -7.78 -25.47 -7.96
CA PHE A 178 -6.70 -25.41 -6.95
C PHE A 178 -5.41 -24.81 -7.56
N GLY A 179 -4.86 -23.77 -6.92
CA GLY A 179 -3.67 -23.03 -7.38
C GLY A 179 -3.91 -21.81 -8.25
N ARG A 180 -5.12 -21.65 -8.79
CA ARG A 180 -5.42 -20.62 -9.82
C ARG A 180 -6.11 -19.38 -9.25
N LEU A 181 -6.80 -19.52 -8.11
CA LEU A 181 -7.27 -18.39 -7.28
C LEU A 181 -6.13 -17.52 -6.74
N TRP A 182 -4.90 -18.04 -6.74
CA TRP A 182 -3.72 -17.35 -6.26
C TRP A 182 -3.52 -15.98 -6.91
N MET A 183 -3.68 -15.85 -8.24
CA MET A 183 -3.50 -14.55 -8.91
C MET A 183 -4.55 -13.52 -8.50
N LEU A 184 -5.80 -13.95 -8.36
CA LEU A 184 -6.87 -13.08 -7.85
C LEU A 184 -6.59 -12.67 -6.40
N MET A 185 -6.09 -13.59 -5.57
CA MET A 185 -5.74 -13.30 -4.20
C MET A 185 -4.55 -12.34 -4.07
N ASN A 186 -3.55 -12.39 -4.96
CA ASN A 186 -2.49 -11.37 -4.98
C ASN A 186 -3.08 -9.98 -5.23
N LEU A 187 -3.93 -9.84 -6.25
CA LEU A 187 -4.58 -8.56 -6.53
C LEU A 187 -5.45 -8.08 -5.34
N ILE A 188 -6.18 -8.99 -4.69
CA ILE A 188 -6.97 -8.66 -3.49
C ILE A 188 -6.05 -8.23 -2.34
N ALA A 189 -4.94 -8.93 -2.10
CA ALA A 189 -3.98 -8.58 -1.05
C ALA A 189 -3.40 -7.17 -1.28
N GLU A 190 -3.08 -6.82 -2.53
CA GLU A 190 -2.63 -5.48 -2.91
C GLU A 190 -3.70 -4.41 -2.66
N PHE A 191 -4.96 -4.71 -2.99
CA PHE A 191 -6.08 -3.81 -2.69
C PHE A 191 -6.28 -3.61 -1.19
N VAL A 192 -6.21 -4.68 -0.39
CA VAL A 192 -6.32 -4.61 1.07
C VAL A 192 -5.24 -3.67 1.63
N GLN A 193 -3.98 -3.86 1.24
CA GLN A 193 -2.89 -3.03 1.73
C GLN A 193 -3.00 -1.58 1.25
N THR A 194 -3.36 -1.38 -0.02
CA THR A 194 -3.57 -0.04 -0.60
C THR A 194 -4.69 0.70 0.12
N PHE A 195 -5.79 0.01 0.45
CA PHE A 195 -6.92 0.60 1.17
C PHE A 195 -6.54 0.99 2.60
N ILE A 196 -5.82 0.12 3.30
CA ILE A 196 -5.31 0.39 4.67
C ILE A 196 -4.40 1.62 4.69
N LEU A 197 -3.55 1.79 3.67
CA LEU A 197 -2.60 2.90 3.56
C LEU A 197 -3.19 4.18 2.97
N ALA A 198 -4.35 4.12 2.32
CA ALA A 198 -4.92 5.23 1.55
C ALA A 198 -5.16 6.49 2.41
N ASP A 199 -5.76 6.32 3.60
CA ASP A 199 -6.06 7.44 4.50
C ASP A 199 -4.77 8.13 4.97
N PHE A 200 -3.78 7.33 5.39
CA PHE A 200 -2.47 7.83 5.79
C PHE A 200 -1.80 8.60 4.65
N CYS A 201 -1.78 8.04 3.43
CA CYS A 201 -1.13 8.66 2.28
C CYS A 201 -1.79 9.99 1.88
N TYR A 202 -3.12 10.07 1.97
CA TYR A 202 -3.87 11.29 1.72
C TYR A 202 -3.49 12.40 2.70
N TYR A 203 -3.48 12.11 4.01
CA TYR A 203 -3.12 13.12 5.02
C TYR A 203 -1.64 13.50 4.96
N TYR A 204 -0.76 12.55 4.65
CA TYR A 204 0.66 12.82 4.43
C TYR A 204 0.87 13.80 3.26
N ALA A 205 0.31 13.51 2.08
CA ALA A 205 0.44 14.37 0.90
C ALA A 205 -0.11 15.78 1.17
N LYS A 206 -1.27 15.88 1.83
CA LYS A 206 -1.86 17.17 2.23
C LYS A 206 -0.91 17.99 3.10
N ARG A 207 -0.25 17.38 4.08
CA ARG A 207 0.69 18.07 4.98
C ARG A 207 1.98 18.49 4.29
N VAL A 208 2.50 17.65 3.40
CA VAL A 208 3.67 17.96 2.55
C VAL A 208 3.39 19.20 1.71
N THR A 209 2.23 19.23 1.02
CA THR A 209 1.84 20.39 0.20
C THR A 209 1.60 21.67 1.00
N ALA A 210 1.26 21.54 2.29
CA ALA A 210 1.08 22.66 3.21
C ALA A 210 2.39 23.13 3.89
N GLY A 211 3.52 22.43 3.68
CA GLY A 211 4.80 22.74 4.31
C GLY A 211 4.86 22.45 5.82
N GLN A 212 3.96 21.62 6.36
CA GLN A 212 3.82 21.36 7.81
C GLN A 212 4.24 19.93 8.18
N LEU A 213 5.48 19.52 7.84
CA LEU A 213 5.98 18.17 8.13
C LEU A 213 6.44 17.94 9.59
N SER A 214 6.62 19.00 10.38
CA SER A 214 7.31 18.92 11.67
C SER A 214 6.56 18.13 12.74
N VAL A 215 5.23 18.04 12.64
CA VAL A 215 4.40 17.22 13.53
C VAL A 215 3.19 16.74 12.72
N LEU A 216 3.05 15.44 12.50
CA LEU A 216 1.89 14.87 11.81
C LEU A 216 0.88 14.35 12.83
N PRO A 217 -0.12 15.16 13.26
CA PRO A 217 -1.25 14.63 13.99
C PRO A 217 -2.11 13.83 13.02
N LEU A 218 -2.15 12.52 13.26
CA LEU A 218 -3.01 11.62 12.52
C LEU A 218 -4.46 11.78 13.01
N PRO A 219 -5.45 11.73 12.10
CA PRO A 219 -6.84 11.70 12.51
C PRO A 219 -7.12 10.43 13.32
N VAL A 220 -8.04 10.59 14.28
CA VAL A 220 -8.57 9.50 15.13
C VAL A 220 -9.43 8.57 14.29
#